data_AF-A0A1H1G7E9-F1
#
_entry.id   AF-A0A1H1G7E9-F1
#
_cell.length_a   1.000
_cell.length_b   1.000
_cell.length_c   1.000
_cell.angle_alpha   90.00
_cell.angle_beta   90.00
_cell.angle_gamma   90.00
#
_symmetry.space_group_name_H-M   'P 1'
#
loop_
_entity.id
_entity.type
_entity.pdbx_description
1 polymer ?
#
loop_
_entity_poly.entity_id
_entity_poly.type
_entity_poly.pdbx_seq_one_letter_code
_entity_poly.pdbx_strand_id
1 'polypeptide(L)'
;MPNGIGRLGLLAALLFLADSADAAALACGVYQDQKNENSRLVIESGAQALELSAGSAPRRFEYRRAGAELQMADLEAGHVSKYKVDAGNRISDDLDFHEYVLSESAACKPLPQAAAAGTCRADLPQCLDNAYNADETTLRRWCEAEALPFACDKLIDLYQTQAKESAPPEPEIEKPPVCQEGTPAFSEEGCIAAAKQILSEQIAKSLVGALGSMYADAVALSPSHLDQSIAMCDRTRSAKVCNNAAGKLWTAGRYLQARSALQTACSEAGDPDACKKAEPLQSLTDADQRFAPATQLPCGDYAAATGLMSELKFGDRGMVEGGFGSRMRARLENGLVRIRHDKGGDFVFRVLDAQRLLGIDSWNEFALYERQGGADRCSAPVAYVEKPLEQDCPAIMEEGGAKACCDAGKLQGCNALGNQRALQGDWTGAKVYYQQVCAQGVRAGCENLTQVYANAGDESVIDSLDRLCEKDSKHVACDVRETSNWEMLKAVNALQQLGDSLEAELPAEDDSGGESNPNKD
;
A
#
# COMPACT_ATOMS: atom_id res chain seq x y z
N MET A 1 71.91 -67.61 -35.98
CA MET A 1 70.85 -68.53 -35.52
C MET A 1 70.74 -68.41 -34.00
N PRO A 2 69.57 -68.39 -33.36
CA PRO A 2 68.25 -67.96 -33.85
C PRO A 2 67.48 -67.01 -32.87
N ASN A 3 66.56 -66.23 -33.46
CA ASN A 3 65.16 -65.96 -33.07
C ASN A 3 64.75 -65.44 -31.66
N GLY A 4 63.98 -64.35 -31.67
CA GLY A 4 62.56 -64.47 -31.28
C GLY A 4 61.87 -63.29 -30.56
N ILE A 5 61.15 -62.47 -31.33
CA ILE A 5 59.75 -61.99 -31.11
C ILE A 5 59.41 -61.16 -29.85
N GLY A 6 58.88 -59.93 -30.07
CA GLY A 6 57.64 -59.52 -29.39
C GLY A 6 57.44 -58.05 -28.98
N ARG A 7 56.53 -57.37 -29.72
CA ARG A 7 55.49 -56.39 -29.29
C ARG A 7 55.81 -54.88 -29.12
N LEU A 8 55.24 -54.14 -30.09
CA LEU A 8 54.25 -53.04 -29.97
C LEU A 8 54.28 -52.10 -28.76
N GLY A 9 54.33 -50.79 -29.06
CA GLY A 9 53.89 -49.72 -28.16
C GLY A 9 53.88 -48.36 -28.87
N LEU A 10 52.87 -48.11 -29.71
CA LEU A 10 52.60 -46.81 -30.33
C LEU A 10 51.96 -45.89 -29.25
N LEU A 11 52.70 -44.91 -28.74
CA LEU A 11 52.14 -43.85 -27.88
C LEU A 11 51.53 -42.76 -28.77
N ALA A 12 50.19 -42.70 -28.81
CA ALA A 12 49.45 -41.57 -29.33
C ALA A 12 49.26 -40.55 -28.19
N ALA A 13 49.93 -39.40 -28.29
CA ALA A 13 49.70 -38.25 -27.43
C ALA A 13 48.43 -37.51 -27.91
N LEU A 14 47.31 -37.74 -27.21
CA LEU A 14 46.10 -36.94 -27.33
C LEU A 14 46.31 -35.62 -26.56
N LEU A 15 46.51 -34.55 -27.32
CA LEU A 15 46.38 -33.17 -26.85
C LEU A 15 44.92 -32.93 -26.43
N PHE A 16 44.65 -32.92 -25.12
CA PHE A 16 43.44 -32.34 -24.58
C PHE A 16 43.55 -30.80 -24.67
N LEU A 17 43.20 -30.24 -25.83
CA LEU A 17 42.70 -28.87 -25.88
C LEU A 17 41.28 -28.92 -25.31
N ALA A 18 41.15 -28.69 -24.01
CA ALA A 18 39.87 -28.33 -23.45
C ALA A 18 39.57 -26.91 -23.97
N ASP A 19 38.75 -26.81 -25.01
CA ASP A 19 38.07 -25.58 -25.36
C ASP A 19 37.24 -25.17 -24.13
N SER A 20 37.78 -24.26 -23.34
CA SER A 20 36.97 -23.44 -22.46
C SER A 20 36.17 -22.57 -23.41
N ALA A 21 34.99 -23.03 -23.80
CA ALA A 21 34.06 -22.22 -24.56
C ALA A 21 33.67 -21.03 -23.68
N ASP A 22 34.42 -19.94 -23.79
CA ASP A 22 34.02 -18.63 -23.30
C ASP A 22 32.62 -18.40 -23.85
N ALA A 23 31.63 -18.31 -22.95
CA ALA A 23 30.27 -18.01 -23.33
C ALA A 23 30.30 -16.68 -24.08
N ALA A 24 29.94 -16.68 -25.37
CA ALA A 24 29.97 -15.48 -26.18
C ALA A 24 29.18 -14.37 -25.47
N ALA A 25 29.79 -13.19 -25.31
CA ALA A 25 29.10 -12.04 -24.73
C ALA A 25 27.82 -11.74 -25.51
N LEU A 26 26.78 -11.24 -24.82
CA LEU A 26 25.59 -10.74 -25.50
C LEU A 26 25.96 -9.58 -26.43
N ALA A 27 25.31 -9.49 -27.59
CA ALA A 27 25.49 -8.35 -28.47
C ALA A 27 24.93 -7.09 -27.80
N CYS A 28 25.70 -6.01 -27.76
CA CYS A 28 25.18 -4.75 -27.24
C CYS A 28 24.19 -4.15 -28.23
N GLY A 29 23.15 -3.49 -27.71
CA GLY A 29 22.05 -3.01 -28.53
C GLY A 29 20.71 -3.05 -27.82
N VAL A 30 19.66 -2.75 -28.57
CA VAL A 30 18.27 -2.77 -28.11
C VAL A 30 17.65 -4.11 -28.48
N TYR A 31 17.08 -4.76 -27.48
CA TYR A 31 16.28 -5.97 -27.63
C TYR A 31 14.82 -5.62 -27.37
N GLN A 32 13.98 -5.81 -28.39
CA GLN A 32 12.55 -5.57 -28.30
C GLN A 32 11.87 -6.80 -27.70
N ASP A 33 11.05 -6.60 -26.67
CA ASP A 33 10.19 -7.67 -26.17
C ASP A 33 9.08 -7.97 -27.18
N GLN A 34 8.99 -9.23 -27.60
CA GLN A 34 8.00 -9.72 -28.55
C GLN A 34 6.63 -9.96 -27.91
N LYS A 35 6.57 -10.02 -26.57
CA LYS A 35 5.34 -10.20 -25.80
C LYS A 35 4.76 -8.89 -25.29
N ASN A 36 5.59 -7.85 -25.18
CA ASN A 36 5.19 -6.53 -24.75
C ASN A 36 5.89 -5.45 -25.57
N GLU A 37 5.19 -4.87 -26.54
CA GLU A 37 5.74 -3.81 -27.41
C GLU A 37 6.25 -2.57 -26.64
N ASN A 38 5.77 -2.35 -25.41
CA ASN A 38 6.16 -1.24 -24.56
C ASN A 38 7.40 -1.54 -23.71
N SER A 39 7.96 -2.75 -23.77
CA SER A 39 9.16 -3.15 -23.03
C SER A 39 10.34 -3.41 -23.97
N ARG A 40 11.52 -2.93 -23.58
CA ARG A 40 12.77 -3.22 -24.29
C ARG A 40 13.92 -3.36 -23.31
N LEU A 41 14.83 -4.28 -23.61
CA LEU A 41 16.05 -4.50 -22.86
C LEU A 41 17.24 -3.95 -23.65
N VAL A 42 17.99 -3.03 -23.07
CA VAL A 42 19.18 -2.44 -23.68
C VAL A 42 20.40 -3.07 -23.03
N ILE A 43 21.18 -3.83 -23.81
CA ILE A 43 22.47 -4.36 -23.37
C ILE A 43 23.54 -3.30 -23.63
N GLU A 44 24.08 -2.70 -22.57
CA GLU A 44 25.00 -1.56 -22.67
C GLU A 44 26.46 -1.98 -22.74
N SER A 45 26.81 -3.06 -22.04
CA SER A 45 28.15 -3.65 -21.99
C SER A 45 28.03 -5.15 -21.76
N GLY A 46 29.15 -5.88 -21.69
CA GLY A 46 29.14 -7.32 -21.41
C GLY A 46 28.63 -7.74 -20.02
N ALA A 47 28.26 -6.81 -19.14
CA ALA A 47 27.77 -7.09 -17.79
C ALA A 47 26.65 -6.15 -17.30
N GLN A 48 26.21 -5.18 -18.11
CA GLN A 48 25.21 -4.19 -17.70
C GLN A 48 24.08 -4.11 -18.72
N ALA A 49 22.86 -4.01 -18.20
CA ALA A 49 21.67 -3.83 -19.01
C ALA A 49 20.69 -2.86 -18.36
N LEU A 50 19.80 -2.31 -19.20
CA LEU A 50 18.77 -1.37 -18.81
C LEU A 50 17.44 -1.83 -19.41
N GLU A 51 16.45 -2.13 -18.59
CA GLU A 51 15.08 -2.35 -19.06
C GLU A 51 14.35 -1.01 -19.09
N LEU A 52 13.69 -0.75 -20.22
CA LEU A 52 12.88 0.43 -20.45
C LEU A 52 11.46 -0.04 -20.72
N SER A 53 10.52 0.42 -19.89
CA SER A 53 9.10 0.13 -20.06
C SER A 53 8.30 1.43 -20.06
N ALA A 54 7.29 1.53 -20.92
CA ALA A 54 6.43 2.70 -20.94
C ALA A 54 5.74 2.89 -19.57
N GLY A 55 5.79 4.12 -19.04
CA GLY A 55 5.16 4.47 -17.76
C GLY A 55 5.96 4.13 -16.51
N SER A 56 7.15 3.52 -16.64
CA SER A 56 7.99 3.14 -15.50
C SER A 56 9.37 3.78 -15.58
N ALA A 57 10.00 3.95 -14.42
CA ALA A 57 11.43 4.29 -14.37
C ALA A 57 12.27 3.17 -15.00
N PRO A 58 13.34 3.50 -15.75
CA PRO A 58 14.33 2.54 -16.23
C PRO A 58 14.88 1.65 -15.11
N ARG A 59 14.88 0.33 -15.32
CA ARG A 59 15.44 -0.64 -14.37
C ARG A 59 16.84 -1.06 -14.76
N ARG A 60 17.79 -0.91 -13.85
CA ARG A 60 19.21 -1.20 -14.08
C ARG A 60 19.56 -2.59 -13.62
N PHE A 61 20.22 -3.34 -14.48
CA PHE A 61 20.68 -4.68 -14.22
C PHE A 61 22.20 -4.78 -14.33
N GLU A 62 22.77 -5.54 -13.41
CA GLU A 62 24.05 -6.20 -13.64
C GLU A 62 23.77 -7.67 -13.95
N TYR A 63 24.47 -8.23 -14.93
CA TYR A 63 24.19 -9.59 -15.37
C TYR A 63 25.43 -10.45 -15.53
N ARG A 64 25.24 -11.76 -15.43
CA ARG A 64 26.25 -12.78 -15.72
C ARG A 64 25.67 -13.82 -16.65
N ARG A 65 26.46 -14.24 -17.64
CA ARG A 65 26.10 -15.29 -18.58
C ARG A 65 26.96 -16.53 -18.35
N ALA A 66 26.31 -17.68 -18.23
CA ALA A 66 26.95 -18.99 -18.15
C ALA A 66 26.33 -19.91 -19.20
N GLY A 67 26.95 -19.99 -20.38
CA GLY A 67 26.40 -20.74 -21.51
C GLY A 67 25.06 -20.16 -22.00
N ALA A 68 23.99 -20.94 -21.86
CA ALA A 68 22.64 -20.53 -22.22
C ALA A 68 21.87 -19.87 -21.06
N GLU A 69 22.40 -19.87 -19.84
CA GLU A 69 21.76 -19.18 -18.70
C GLU A 69 22.29 -17.75 -18.58
N LEU A 70 21.37 -16.81 -18.36
CA LEU A 70 21.64 -15.41 -18.07
C LEU A 70 20.99 -15.07 -16.72
N GLN A 71 21.81 -14.69 -15.76
CA GLN A 71 21.35 -14.19 -14.46
C GLN A 71 21.41 -12.68 -14.48
N MET A 72 20.27 -12.02 -14.25
CA MET A 72 20.15 -10.56 -14.21
C MET A 72 19.77 -10.13 -12.81
N ALA A 73 20.68 -9.44 -12.14
CA ALA A 73 20.48 -8.84 -10.83
C ALA A 73 19.86 -7.45 -10.99
N ASP A 74 18.63 -7.27 -10.54
CA ASP A 74 17.98 -5.97 -10.46
C ASP A 74 18.51 -5.22 -9.23
N LEU A 75 19.26 -4.15 -9.47
CA LEU A 75 19.88 -3.35 -8.41
C LEU A 75 18.88 -2.46 -7.66
N GLU A 76 17.71 -2.19 -8.24
CA GLU A 76 16.62 -1.40 -7.67
C GLU A 76 15.70 -2.27 -6.81
N ALA A 77 15.27 -3.40 -7.38
CA ALA A 77 14.34 -4.30 -6.69
C ALA A 77 15.03 -5.27 -5.73
N GLY A 78 16.33 -5.53 -5.91
CA GLY A 78 17.11 -6.38 -5.00
C GLY A 78 16.82 -7.87 -5.16
N HIS A 79 16.60 -8.35 -6.39
CA HIS A 79 16.44 -9.78 -6.69
C HIS A 79 17.19 -10.16 -7.97
N VAL A 80 17.40 -11.47 -8.17
CA VAL A 80 17.95 -12.02 -9.41
C VAL A 80 16.88 -12.74 -10.20
N SER A 81 16.77 -12.40 -11.47
CA SER A 81 15.95 -13.11 -12.45
C SER A 81 16.84 -13.96 -13.34
N LYS A 82 16.33 -15.14 -13.72
CA LYS A 82 17.00 -16.06 -14.64
C LYS A 82 16.33 -16.02 -16.00
N TYR A 83 17.16 -15.96 -17.03
CA TYR A 83 16.77 -15.96 -18.43
C TYR A 83 17.57 -17.02 -19.18
N LYS A 84 17.01 -17.48 -20.30
CA LYS A 84 17.67 -18.34 -21.27
C LYS A 84 18.09 -17.53 -22.48
N VAL A 85 19.26 -17.86 -23.03
CA VAL A 85 19.81 -17.22 -24.23
C VAL A 85 20.00 -18.26 -25.33
N ASP A 86 19.28 -18.08 -26.43
CA ASP A 86 19.32 -18.99 -27.58
C ASP A 86 20.36 -18.57 -28.63
N ALA A 87 20.57 -19.43 -29.64
CA ALA A 87 21.54 -19.26 -30.72
C ALA A 87 21.37 -17.98 -31.58
N GLY A 88 20.24 -17.28 -31.45
CA GLY A 88 19.96 -15.99 -32.10
C GLY A 88 20.11 -14.76 -31.19
N ASN A 89 20.73 -14.90 -30.01
CA ASN A 89 20.69 -13.91 -28.92
C ASN A 89 19.27 -13.58 -28.45
N ARG A 90 18.29 -14.46 -28.67
CA ARG A 90 16.97 -14.33 -28.06
C ARG A 90 17.10 -14.58 -26.56
N ILE A 91 16.52 -13.70 -25.74
CA ILE A 91 16.55 -13.78 -24.28
C ILE A 91 15.11 -13.98 -23.80
N SER A 92 14.83 -15.08 -23.11
CA SER A 92 13.49 -15.39 -22.59
C SER A 92 13.56 -15.72 -21.10
N ASP A 93 12.53 -15.35 -20.33
CA ASP A 93 12.43 -15.79 -18.94
C ASP A 93 11.77 -17.17 -18.81
N ASP A 94 11.93 -17.80 -17.65
CA ASP A 94 11.39 -19.14 -17.39
C ASP A 94 9.85 -19.18 -17.25
N LEU A 95 9.21 -18.04 -17.02
CA LEU A 95 7.75 -17.93 -16.84
C LEU A 95 7.03 -17.54 -18.14
N ASP A 96 7.79 -17.40 -19.22
CA ASP A 96 7.32 -17.04 -20.56
C ASP A 96 6.60 -15.67 -20.58
N PHE A 97 6.99 -14.75 -19.69
CA PHE A 97 6.44 -13.38 -19.65
C PHE A 97 7.14 -12.44 -20.62
N HIS A 98 8.46 -12.59 -20.78
CA HIS A 98 9.28 -11.77 -21.66
C HIS A 98 10.00 -12.60 -22.71
N GLU A 99 10.05 -12.07 -23.94
CA GLU A 99 10.83 -12.62 -25.03
C GLU A 99 11.55 -11.51 -25.79
N TYR A 100 12.79 -11.24 -25.41
CA TYR A 100 13.59 -10.16 -25.96
C TYR A 100 14.40 -10.62 -27.19
N VAL A 101 14.26 -9.91 -28.31
CA VAL A 101 14.99 -10.17 -29.56
C VAL A 101 15.73 -8.92 -30.00
N LEU A 102 16.99 -9.07 -30.39
CA LEU A 102 17.82 -7.95 -30.86
C LEU A 102 17.17 -7.28 -32.07
N SER A 103 16.81 -6.01 -31.92
CA SER A 103 16.21 -5.18 -32.98
C SER A 103 17.21 -4.18 -33.54
N GLU A 104 18.11 -3.66 -32.71
CA GLU A 104 19.14 -2.69 -33.10
C GLU A 104 20.48 -3.03 -32.44
N SER A 105 21.54 -3.17 -33.23
CA SER A 105 22.89 -3.42 -32.72
C SER A 105 23.63 -2.12 -32.39
N ALA A 106 24.40 -2.11 -31.31
CA ALA A 106 25.25 -1.00 -30.91
C ALA A 106 26.67 -1.46 -30.52
N ALA A 107 27.63 -0.52 -30.49
CA ALA A 107 28.96 -0.79 -29.94
C ALA A 107 28.88 -0.91 -28.41
N CYS A 108 29.47 -1.95 -27.85
CA CYS A 108 29.51 -2.13 -26.40
C CYS A 108 30.32 -1.04 -25.70
N LYS A 109 29.79 -0.53 -24.59
CA LYS A 109 30.55 0.31 -23.67
C LYS A 109 31.66 -0.53 -23.00
N PRO A 110 32.77 0.10 -22.56
CA PRO A 110 33.80 -0.58 -21.78
C PRO A 110 33.19 -1.24 -20.55
N LEU A 111 33.68 -2.44 -20.20
CA LEU A 111 33.28 -3.10 -18.96
C LEU A 111 33.67 -2.25 -17.75
N PRO A 112 32.81 -2.14 -16.74
CA PRO A 112 33.18 -1.56 -15.45
C PRO A 112 34.38 -2.31 -14.85
N GLN A 113 35.13 -1.62 -13.97
CA GLN A 113 36.18 -2.28 -13.21
C GLN A 113 35.58 -3.40 -12.35
N ALA A 114 36.26 -4.55 -12.30
CA ALA A 114 35.83 -5.67 -11.49
C ALA A 114 35.66 -5.26 -10.03
N ALA A 115 34.54 -5.69 -9.42
CA ALA A 115 34.28 -5.44 -8.02
C ALA A 115 35.35 -6.10 -7.13
N ALA A 116 35.70 -5.44 -6.02
CA ALA A 116 36.65 -5.98 -5.07
C ALA A 116 36.13 -7.27 -4.43
N ALA A 117 37.00 -8.25 -4.21
CA ALA A 117 36.60 -9.51 -3.59
C ALA A 117 35.96 -9.28 -2.20
N GLY A 118 34.90 -10.01 -1.90
CA GLY A 118 34.16 -9.92 -0.64
C GLY A 118 33.12 -8.77 -0.57
N THR A 119 32.94 -8.01 -1.64
CA THR A 119 31.84 -7.03 -1.73
C THR A 119 30.56 -7.69 -2.26
N CYS A 120 29.41 -7.05 -2.05
CA CYS A 120 28.14 -7.53 -2.60
C CYS A 120 28.17 -7.58 -4.13
N ARG A 121 28.75 -6.56 -4.78
CA ARG A 121 28.91 -6.54 -6.25
C ARG A 121 29.78 -7.67 -6.80
N ALA A 122 30.70 -8.21 -5.99
CA ALA A 122 31.52 -9.34 -6.41
C ALA A 122 30.74 -10.66 -6.50
N ASP A 123 29.61 -10.78 -5.82
CA ASP A 123 28.68 -11.92 -5.94
C ASP A 123 27.23 -11.48 -5.70
N LEU A 124 26.67 -10.77 -6.70
CA LEU A 124 25.32 -10.24 -6.60
C LEU A 124 24.24 -11.31 -6.36
N PRO A 125 24.24 -12.49 -7.02
CA PRO A 125 23.27 -13.53 -6.72
C PRO A 125 23.26 -13.93 -5.25
N GLN A 126 24.42 -14.30 -4.70
CA GLN A 126 24.50 -14.66 -3.29
C GLN A 126 24.15 -13.48 -2.36
N CYS A 127 24.55 -12.27 -2.72
CA CYS A 127 24.24 -11.09 -1.93
C CYS A 127 22.74 -10.82 -1.87
N LEU A 128 22.04 -10.85 -3.02
CA LEU A 128 20.62 -10.56 -3.13
C LEU A 128 19.76 -11.64 -2.47
N ASP A 129 20.16 -12.91 -2.55
CA ASP A 129 19.52 -14.00 -1.80
C ASP A 129 19.56 -13.76 -0.28
N ASN A 130 20.62 -13.11 0.21
CA ASN A 130 20.79 -12.77 1.63
C ASN A 130 20.23 -11.39 2.00
N ALA A 131 19.82 -10.58 1.02
CA ALA A 131 19.44 -9.19 1.25
C ALA A 131 18.25 -9.07 2.20
N TYR A 132 17.31 -10.02 2.13
CA TYR A 132 16.14 -10.06 3.01
C TYR A 132 16.51 -10.11 4.50
N ASN A 133 17.53 -10.88 4.87
CA ASN A 133 17.94 -11.08 6.27
C ASN A 133 19.10 -10.17 6.72
N ALA A 134 19.58 -9.27 5.85
CA ALA A 134 20.69 -8.38 6.16
C ALA A 134 20.34 -7.43 7.33
N ASP A 135 21.27 -7.30 8.28
CA ASP A 135 21.19 -6.37 9.40
C ASP A 135 21.51 -4.93 9.00
N GLU A 136 21.29 -3.98 9.91
CA GLU A 136 21.52 -2.55 9.64
C GLU A 136 22.96 -2.26 9.20
N THR A 137 23.95 -2.88 9.86
CA THR A 137 25.38 -2.68 9.56
C THR A 137 25.71 -3.11 8.13
N THR A 138 25.16 -4.26 7.72
CA THR A 138 25.35 -4.82 6.38
C THR A 138 24.66 -3.96 5.33
N LEU A 139 23.42 -3.56 5.58
CA LEU A 139 22.66 -2.66 4.69
C LEU A 139 23.36 -1.30 4.53
N ARG A 140 23.85 -0.70 5.62
CA ARG A 140 24.66 0.52 5.57
C ARG A 140 25.88 0.35 4.69
N ARG A 141 26.66 -0.71 4.88
CA ARG A 141 27.86 -0.95 4.08
C ARG A 141 27.51 -1.05 2.59
N TRP A 142 26.50 -1.84 2.23
CA TRP A 142 26.07 -1.98 0.84
C TRP A 142 25.53 -0.68 0.23
N CYS A 143 24.77 0.08 1.01
CA CYS A 143 24.23 1.37 0.57
C CYS A 143 25.31 2.47 0.47
N GLU A 144 26.20 2.59 1.45
CA GLU A 144 27.13 3.71 1.57
C GLU A 144 28.44 3.46 0.83
N ALA A 145 29.00 2.26 0.93
CA ALA A 145 30.29 1.93 0.31
C ALA A 145 30.13 1.42 -1.12
N GLU A 146 29.05 0.68 -1.42
CA GLU A 146 28.83 0.07 -2.73
C GLU A 146 27.75 0.78 -3.56
N ALA A 147 27.08 1.80 -3.00
CA ALA A 147 26.01 2.57 -3.64
C ALA A 147 24.91 1.68 -4.25
N LEU A 148 24.51 0.62 -3.54
CA LEU A 148 23.49 -0.33 -4.00
C LEU A 148 22.08 0.17 -3.64
N PRO A 149 21.21 0.49 -4.63
CA PRO A 149 19.90 1.08 -4.37
C PRO A 149 18.99 0.24 -3.49
N PHE A 150 18.88 -1.08 -3.74
CA PHE A 150 18.04 -1.97 -2.93
C PHE A 150 18.41 -1.94 -1.44
N ALA A 151 19.71 -1.80 -1.12
CA ALA A 151 20.18 -1.78 0.25
C ALA A 151 19.85 -0.44 0.93
N CYS A 152 19.97 0.67 0.19
CA CYS A 152 19.56 1.99 0.68
C CYS A 152 18.06 2.06 0.95
N ASP A 153 17.25 1.56 0.01
CA ASP A 153 15.80 1.51 0.15
C ASP A 153 15.38 0.68 1.38
N LYS A 154 15.92 -0.53 1.52
CA LYS A 154 15.66 -1.41 2.67
C LYS A 154 16.13 -0.80 4.00
N LEU A 155 17.20 -0.01 3.98
CA LEU A 155 17.68 0.70 5.16
C LEU A 155 16.73 1.82 5.61
N ILE A 156 16.11 2.54 4.66
CA ILE A 156 15.06 3.53 4.96
C ILE A 156 13.84 2.83 5.59
N ASP A 157 13.44 1.68 5.07
CA ASP A 157 12.34 0.88 5.63
C ASP A 157 12.67 0.37 7.03
N LEU A 158 13.91 -0.05 7.27
CA LEU A 158 14.36 -0.46 8.60
C LEU A 158 14.24 0.68 9.61
N TYR A 159 14.62 1.91 9.26
CA TYR A 159 14.42 3.08 10.13
C TYR A 159 12.95 3.32 10.46
N GLN A 160 12.05 3.07 9.50
CA GLN A 160 10.61 3.19 9.73
C GLN A 160 10.11 2.14 10.72
N THR A 161 10.56 0.89 10.58
CA THR A 161 10.23 -0.19 11.52
C THR A 161 10.73 0.14 12.93
N GLN A 162 11.99 0.53 13.07
CA GLN A 162 12.56 0.95 14.36
C GLN A 162 11.80 2.13 14.98
N ALA A 163 11.38 3.11 14.18
CA ALA A 163 10.59 4.25 14.65
C ALA A 163 9.20 3.82 15.16
N LYS A 164 8.55 2.86 14.49
CA LYS A 164 7.28 2.28 14.94
C LYS A 164 7.45 1.49 16.24
N GLU A 165 8.50 0.69 16.35
CA GLU A 165 8.81 -0.11 17.55
C GLU A 165 9.19 0.78 18.75
N SER A 166 9.81 1.94 18.50
CA SER A 166 10.21 2.91 19.53
C SER A 166 9.09 3.90 19.89
N ALA A 167 7.97 3.89 19.16
CA ALA A 167 6.81 4.70 19.51
C ALA A 167 6.27 4.24 20.88
N PRO A 168 5.65 5.13 21.68
CA PRO A 168 5.01 4.72 22.93
C PRO A 168 4.12 3.51 22.64
N PRO A 169 4.27 2.41 23.39
CA PRO A 169 3.49 1.22 23.11
C PRO A 169 2.01 1.61 23.13
N GLU A 170 1.28 1.19 22.10
CA GLU A 170 -0.17 0.99 22.27
C GLU A 170 -0.36 0.17 23.56
N PRO A 171 -1.38 0.48 24.38
CA PRO A 171 -1.51 -0.06 25.73
C PRO A 171 -1.21 -1.56 25.75
N GLU A 172 -0.11 -1.91 26.43
CA GLU A 172 0.47 -3.24 26.43
C GLU A 172 -0.59 -4.24 26.92
N ILE A 173 -0.86 -5.29 26.15
CA ILE A 173 -1.78 -6.34 26.57
C ILE A 173 -1.09 -7.11 27.68
N GLU A 174 -1.49 -6.82 28.92
CA GLU A 174 -0.99 -7.49 30.11
C GLU A 174 -1.22 -9.01 30.01
N LYS A 175 -0.15 -9.81 30.18
CA LYS A 175 -0.20 -11.27 30.02
C LYS A 175 -1.26 -11.83 30.99
N PRO A 176 -2.33 -12.49 30.49
CA PRO A 176 -3.40 -12.99 31.34
C PRO A 176 -2.85 -13.88 32.45
N PRO A 177 -3.39 -13.82 33.68
CA PRO A 177 -2.93 -14.64 34.80
C PRO A 177 -2.88 -16.15 34.48
N VAL A 178 -3.78 -16.62 33.60
CA VAL A 178 -3.83 -18.02 33.12
C VAL A 178 -2.59 -18.45 32.33
N CYS A 179 -1.81 -17.49 31.84
CA CYS A 179 -0.55 -17.71 31.11
C CYS A 179 0.70 -17.49 31.98
N GLN A 180 0.58 -17.04 33.23
CA GLN A 180 1.72 -16.74 34.08
C GLN A 180 2.15 -18.00 34.83
N GLU A 181 3.15 -18.70 34.28
CA GLU A 181 3.77 -19.88 34.89
C GLU A 181 4.21 -19.59 36.35
N GLY A 182 3.91 -20.51 37.26
CA GLY A 182 4.19 -20.36 38.69
C GLY A 182 3.10 -19.65 39.50
N THR A 183 1.99 -19.22 38.87
CA THR A 183 0.81 -18.72 39.59
C THR A 183 -0.25 -19.82 39.75
N PRO A 184 -1.11 -19.76 40.79
CA PRO A 184 -2.23 -20.69 40.95
C PRO A 184 -3.27 -20.63 39.82
N ALA A 185 -3.24 -19.55 39.02
CA ALA A 185 -4.14 -19.35 37.90
C ALA A 185 -3.63 -20.00 36.61
N PHE A 186 -2.37 -20.45 36.55
CA PHE A 186 -1.77 -21.00 35.34
C PHE A 186 -2.48 -22.27 34.85
N SER A 187 -2.82 -22.30 33.57
CA SER A 187 -3.31 -23.47 32.87
C SER A 187 -2.74 -23.47 31.45
N GLU A 188 -2.18 -24.60 31.01
CA GLU A 188 -1.61 -24.71 29.66
C GLU A 188 -2.71 -24.61 28.60
N GLU A 189 -3.84 -25.32 28.75
CA GLU A 189 -4.99 -25.18 27.87
C GLU A 189 -5.63 -23.78 27.95
N GLY A 190 -5.75 -23.23 29.16
CA GLY A 190 -6.27 -21.87 29.39
C GLY A 190 -5.38 -20.79 28.79
N CYS A 191 -4.07 -21.01 28.78
CA CYS A 191 -3.12 -20.10 28.14
C CYS A 191 -3.12 -20.21 26.62
N ILE A 192 -3.22 -21.42 26.06
CA ILE A 192 -3.36 -21.60 24.60
C ILE A 192 -4.68 -20.97 24.11
N ALA A 193 -5.76 -21.09 24.89
CA ALA A 193 -7.04 -20.42 24.60
C ALA A 193 -6.90 -18.88 24.68
N ALA A 194 -6.29 -18.36 25.75
CA ALA A 194 -6.05 -16.93 25.92
C ALA A 194 -5.07 -16.35 24.87
N ALA A 195 -4.05 -17.10 24.44
CA ALA A 195 -3.12 -16.69 23.39
C ALA A 195 -3.78 -16.68 22.01
N LYS A 196 -4.64 -17.67 21.70
CA LYS A 196 -5.49 -17.65 20.49
C LYS A 196 -6.49 -16.50 20.52
N GLN A 197 -6.99 -16.15 21.70
CA GLN A 197 -7.91 -15.03 21.92
C GLN A 197 -7.21 -13.68 21.74
N ILE A 198 -6.02 -13.48 22.30
CA ILE A 198 -5.19 -12.29 22.07
C ILE A 198 -4.82 -12.19 20.58
N LEU A 199 -4.45 -13.29 19.93
CA LEU A 199 -4.16 -13.32 18.49
C LEU A 199 -5.40 -12.99 17.65
N SER A 200 -6.58 -13.44 18.05
CA SER A 200 -7.85 -13.15 17.36
C SER A 200 -8.33 -11.71 17.61
N GLU A 201 -8.11 -11.18 18.80
CA GLU A 201 -8.29 -9.76 19.14
C GLU A 201 -7.28 -8.89 18.39
N GLN A 202 -6.06 -9.35 18.20
CA GLN A 202 -5.06 -8.70 17.35
C GLN A 202 -5.42 -8.85 15.87
N ILE A 203 -6.10 -9.90 15.42
CA ILE A 203 -6.62 -10.01 14.05
C ILE A 203 -7.85 -9.12 13.85
N ALA A 204 -8.72 -8.99 14.85
CA ALA A 204 -9.88 -8.09 14.81
C ALA A 204 -9.47 -6.61 14.98
N LYS A 205 -8.50 -6.32 15.86
CA LYS A 205 -7.81 -5.03 15.95
C LYS A 205 -6.83 -4.82 14.81
N SER A 206 -6.35 -5.83 14.09
CA SER A 206 -5.65 -5.65 12.81
C SER A 206 -6.64 -5.65 11.65
N LEU A 207 -7.91 -5.98 11.82
CA LEU A 207 -8.91 -5.73 10.80
C LEU A 207 -9.42 -4.31 10.96
N VAL A 208 -9.74 -3.86 12.18
CA VAL A 208 -10.14 -2.47 12.47
C VAL A 208 -8.93 -1.52 12.49
N GLY A 209 -7.80 -1.99 12.97
CA GLY A 209 -6.53 -1.27 13.12
C GLY A 209 -5.44 -1.78 12.17
N ALA A 210 -5.68 -2.68 11.21
CA ALA A 210 -5.01 -2.59 9.90
C ALA A 210 -5.90 -1.93 8.86
N LEU A 211 -7.22 -1.84 9.07
CA LEU A 211 -8.01 -0.71 8.55
C LEU A 211 -7.76 0.62 9.28
N GLY A 212 -6.97 0.61 10.36
CA GLY A 212 -6.51 1.79 11.06
C GLY A 212 -5.01 2.02 10.89
N SER A 213 -4.16 0.98 10.81
CA SER A 213 -2.70 1.10 10.62
C SER A 213 -2.24 1.07 9.16
N MET A 214 -3.07 0.61 8.21
CA MET A 214 -2.90 1.03 6.81
C MET A 214 -3.24 2.52 6.62
N TYR A 215 -3.88 3.15 7.62
CA TYR A 215 -4.49 4.49 7.52
C TYR A 215 -4.11 5.42 8.68
N ALA A 216 -3.14 5.02 9.52
CA ALA A 216 -2.62 5.82 10.61
C ALA A 216 -1.44 6.60 10.05
N ASP A 217 -1.41 7.91 10.35
CA ASP A 217 -0.30 8.79 9.98
C ASP A 217 1.02 8.09 10.32
N ALA A 218 1.85 7.83 9.32
CA ALA A 218 3.08 7.09 9.51
C ALA A 218 3.96 7.80 10.56
N VAL A 219 4.55 7.03 11.49
CA VAL A 219 5.43 7.60 12.51
C VAL A 219 6.60 8.30 11.82
N ALA A 220 6.74 9.60 12.02
CA ALA A 220 7.81 10.39 11.41
C ALA A 220 9.18 9.88 11.87
N LEU A 221 10.12 9.76 10.93
CA LEU A 221 11.50 9.40 11.24
C LEU A 221 12.21 10.51 12.03
N SER A 222 13.27 10.14 12.75
CA SER A 222 14.14 11.13 13.41
C SER A 222 14.82 12.05 12.39
N PRO A 223 15.18 13.30 12.75
CA PRO A 223 15.91 14.21 11.86
C PRO A 223 17.17 13.58 11.25
N SER A 224 17.93 12.80 12.03
CA SER A 224 19.13 12.10 11.57
C SER A 224 18.81 11.07 10.48
N HIS A 225 17.75 10.27 10.65
CA HIS A 225 17.34 9.30 9.64
C HIS A 225 16.82 9.97 8.37
N LEU A 226 16.11 11.10 8.48
CA LEU A 226 15.65 11.88 7.33
C LEU A 226 16.83 12.44 6.51
N ASP A 227 17.83 13.02 7.19
CA ASP A 227 19.02 13.55 6.51
C ASP A 227 19.84 12.42 5.85
N GLN A 228 19.88 11.23 6.47
CA GLN A 228 20.47 10.04 5.88
C GLN A 228 19.69 9.57 4.63
N SER A 229 18.35 9.55 4.65
CA SER A 229 17.53 9.21 3.49
C SER A 229 17.78 10.15 2.30
N ILE A 230 17.97 11.45 2.55
CA ILE A 230 18.36 12.42 1.51
C ILE A 230 19.71 12.03 0.90
N ALA A 231 20.72 11.79 1.74
CA ALA A 231 22.06 11.41 1.28
C ALA A 231 22.05 10.10 0.46
N MET A 232 21.18 9.16 0.80
CA MET A 232 20.99 7.92 0.04
C MET A 232 20.38 8.15 -1.34
N CYS A 233 19.35 9.01 -1.44
CA CYS A 233 18.79 9.43 -2.72
C CYS A 233 19.84 10.14 -3.59
N ASP A 234 20.59 11.09 -3.02
CA ASP A 234 21.62 11.82 -3.74
C ASP A 234 22.76 10.93 -4.24
N ARG A 235 23.13 9.91 -3.47
CA ARG A 235 24.19 8.97 -3.82
C ARG A 235 23.78 8.02 -4.94
N THR A 236 22.60 7.44 -4.83
CA THR A 236 22.16 6.38 -5.76
C THR A 236 21.52 6.93 -7.02
N ARG A 237 20.88 8.12 -6.92
CA ARG A 237 20.01 8.68 -7.97
C ARG A 237 18.95 7.68 -8.45
N SER A 238 18.58 6.73 -7.58
CA SER A 238 17.58 5.72 -7.86
C SER A 238 16.19 6.30 -7.71
N ALA A 239 15.30 6.01 -8.67
CA ALA A 239 13.90 6.37 -8.57
C ALA A 239 13.27 5.81 -7.29
N LYS A 240 13.51 4.52 -7.00
CA LYS A 240 12.94 3.84 -5.84
C LYS A 240 13.40 4.45 -4.52
N VAL A 241 14.71 4.63 -4.34
CA VAL A 241 15.30 5.22 -3.13
C VAL A 241 14.81 6.66 -2.94
N CYS A 242 14.79 7.46 -4.01
CA CYS A 242 14.36 8.84 -3.94
C CYS A 242 12.86 9.00 -3.67
N ASN A 243 11.99 8.15 -4.24
CA ASN A 243 10.56 8.14 -3.91
C ASN A 243 10.33 7.73 -2.43
N ASN A 244 11.02 6.70 -1.94
CA ASN A 244 10.90 6.28 -0.53
C ASN A 244 11.37 7.41 0.41
N ALA A 245 12.55 7.99 0.16
CA ALA A 245 13.04 9.14 0.90
C ALA A 245 12.07 10.32 0.86
N ALA A 246 11.49 10.63 -0.31
CA ALA A 246 10.50 11.70 -0.47
C ALA A 246 9.28 11.48 0.44
N GLY A 247 8.76 10.26 0.51
CA GLY A 247 7.59 9.98 1.37
C GLY A 247 7.88 10.08 2.86
N LYS A 248 9.07 9.64 3.30
CA LYS A 248 9.50 9.83 4.70
C LYS A 248 9.67 11.31 5.05
N LEU A 249 10.25 12.09 4.14
CA LEU A 249 10.38 13.55 4.29
C LEU A 249 9.02 14.24 4.32
N TRP A 250 8.07 13.82 3.47
CA TRP A 250 6.72 14.37 3.43
C TRP A 250 5.97 14.15 4.74
N THR A 251 5.98 12.90 5.22
CA THR A 251 5.40 12.50 6.51
C THR A 251 5.96 13.34 7.67
N ALA A 252 7.26 13.64 7.64
CA ALA A 252 7.93 14.46 8.66
C ALA A 252 7.76 15.99 8.46
N GLY A 253 7.00 16.43 7.46
CA GLY A 253 6.79 17.86 7.17
C GLY A 253 7.94 18.57 6.45
N ARG A 254 8.93 17.84 5.93
CA ARG A 254 10.09 18.38 5.18
C ARG A 254 9.79 18.51 3.69
N TYR A 255 8.72 19.25 3.35
CA TYR A 255 8.11 19.26 2.02
C TYR A 255 9.04 19.69 0.87
N LEU A 256 9.92 20.68 1.06
CA LEU A 256 10.84 21.09 -0.02
C LEU A 256 11.93 20.05 -0.27
N GLN A 257 12.38 19.36 0.78
CA GLN A 257 13.37 18.28 0.63
C GLN A 257 12.71 17.07 -0.04
N ALA A 258 11.45 16.75 0.31
CA ALA A 258 10.66 15.74 -0.37
C ALA A 258 10.49 16.06 -1.87
N ARG A 259 10.14 17.30 -2.20
CA ARG A 259 10.10 17.79 -3.60
C ARG A 259 11.44 17.60 -4.31
N SER A 260 12.57 17.96 -3.67
CA SER A 260 13.90 17.80 -4.27
C SER A 260 14.25 16.32 -4.53
N ALA A 261 13.84 15.41 -3.64
CA ALA A 261 14.01 13.98 -3.85
C ALA A 261 13.14 13.48 -5.03
N LEU A 262 11.87 13.90 -5.13
CA LEU A 262 11.01 13.60 -6.28
C LEU A 262 11.57 14.17 -7.59
N GLN A 263 12.12 15.39 -7.55
CA GLN A 263 12.76 15.98 -8.72
C GLN A 263 13.97 15.16 -9.17
N THR A 264 14.75 14.62 -8.23
CA THR A 264 15.87 13.72 -8.53
C THR A 264 15.38 12.43 -9.19
N ALA A 265 14.34 11.79 -8.63
CA ALA A 265 13.71 10.62 -9.25
C ALA A 265 13.18 10.93 -10.66
N CYS A 266 12.58 12.10 -10.87
CA CYS A 266 12.07 12.52 -12.17
C CYS A 266 13.19 12.76 -13.19
N SER A 267 14.10 13.71 -12.95
CA SER A 267 15.03 14.18 -13.99
C SER A 267 16.26 13.30 -14.16
N GLU A 268 16.76 12.69 -13.08
CA GLU A 268 17.98 11.88 -13.13
C GLU A 268 17.67 10.39 -13.30
N ALA A 269 16.61 9.90 -12.65
CA ALA A 269 16.22 8.49 -12.75
C ALA A 269 15.19 8.23 -13.87
N GLY A 270 14.53 9.26 -14.41
CA GLY A 270 13.57 9.12 -15.51
C GLY A 270 12.23 8.53 -15.08
N ASP A 271 11.82 8.69 -13.82
CA ASP A 271 10.56 8.17 -13.28
C ASP A 271 9.37 9.08 -13.64
N PRO A 272 8.45 8.63 -14.51
CA PRO A 272 7.30 9.44 -14.93
C PRO A 272 6.33 9.78 -13.79
N ASP A 273 6.18 8.89 -12.81
CA ASP A 273 5.27 9.11 -11.68
C ASP A 273 5.88 10.09 -10.68
N ALA A 274 7.19 10.02 -10.47
CA ALA A 274 7.90 11.06 -9.73
C ALA A 274 7.78 12.43 -10.41
N CYS A 275 7.84 12.49 -11.75
CA CYS A 275 7.63 13.74 -12.50
C CYS A 275 6.24 14.33 -12.28
N LYS A 276 5.18 13.51 -12.39
CA LYS A 276 3.79 13.93 -12.14
C LYS A 276 3.62 14.51 -10.72
N LYS A 277 4.32 13.95 -9.73
CA LYS A 277 4.30 14.44 -8.35
C LYS A 277 5.15 15.69 -8.15
N ALA A 278 6.33 15.76 -8.77
CA ALA A 278 7.28 16.85 -8.58
C ALA A 278 6.81 18.16 -9.23
N GLU A 279 6.18 18.08 -10.41
CA GLU A 279 5.82 19.25 -11.21
C GLU A 279 4.88 20.22 -10.48
N PRO A 280 3.73 19.80 -9.89
CA PRO A 280 2.85 20.70 -9.15
C PRO A 280 3.53 21.33 -7.93
N LEU A 281 4.51 20.64 -7.34
CA LEU A 281 5.19 21.07 -6.13
C LEU A 281 6.27 22.14 -6.39
N GLN A 282 6.57 22.48 -7.64
CA GLN A 282 7.57 23.51 -7.97
C GLN A 282 7.22 24.88 -7.40
N SER A 283 5.93 25.17 -7.19
CA SER A 283 5.47 26.43 -6.60
C SER A 283 5.71 26.52 -5.08
N LEU A 284 6.07 25.42 -4.40
CA LEU A 284 6.39 25.45 -2.98
C LEU A 284 7.68 26.23 -2.69
N THR A 285 7.68 27.01 -1.62
CA THR A 285 8.81 27.86 -1.21
C THR A 285 9.16 27.68 0.26
N ASP A 286 10.26 28.27 0.71
CA ASP A 286 10.64 28.27 2.13
C ASP A 286 9.58 28.92 3.04
N ALA A 287 8.73 29.79 2.48
CA ALA A 287 7.61 30.37 3.20
C ALA A 287 6.54 29.31 3.53
N ASP A 288 6.34 28.33 2.65
CA ASP A 288 5.34 27.26 2.80
C ASP A 288 5.76 26.22 3.86
N GLN A 289 7.03 26.22 4.27
CA GLN A 289 7.50 25.44 5.43
C GLN A 289 7.16 26.10 6.78
N ARG A 290 6.86 27.41 6.80
CA ARG A 290 6.56 28.13 8.04
C ARG A 290 5.09 27.93 8.38
N PHE A 291 4.85 26.98 9.27
CA PHE A 291 3.49 26.60 9.66
C PHE A 291 2.83 27.67 10.53
N ALA A 292 1.75 28.27 10.02
CA ALA A 292 0.74 28.91 10.84
C ALA A 292 -0.45 27.94 10.97
N PRO A 293 -0.87 27.55 12.18
CA PRO A 293 -2.07 26.75 12.36
C PRO A 293 -3.27 27.44 11.70
N ALA A 294 -4.01 26.72 10.85
CA ALA A 294 -5.22 27.28 10.27
C ALA A 294 -6.23 27.60 11.39
N THR A 295 -6.92 28.73 11.27
CA THR A 295 -7.95 29.17 12.25
C THR A 295 -9.36 29.14 11.66
N GLN A 296 -9.47 28.87 10.36
CA GLN A 296 -10.72 28.76 9.61
C GLN A 296 -10.59 27.66 8.56
N LEU A 297 -11.73 27.09 8.18
CA LEU A 297 -11.78 26.17 7.04
C LEU A 297 -11.63 26.94 5.71
N PRO A 298 -11.07 26.30 4.67
CA PRO A 298 -11.10 26.84 3.32
C PRO A 298 -12.53 27.04 2.81
N CYS A 299 -12.68 27.89 1.80
CA CYS A 299 -13.92 28.11 1.08
C CYS A 299 -13.65 28.24 -0.42
N GLY A 300 -14.55 27.69 -1.24
CA GLY A 300 -14.43 27.65 -2.69
C GLY A 300 -13.93 26.31 -3.22
N ASP A 301 -13.63 26.30 -4.52
CA ASP A 301 -13.30 25.10 -5.28
C ASP A 301 -11.79 24.97 -5.41
N TYR A 302 -11.26 23.80 -5.09
CA TYR A 302 -9.84 23.48 -5.12
C TYR A 302 -9.61 22.24 -5.96
N ALA A 303 -8.54 22.24 -6.75
CA ALA A 303 -8.15 21.09 -7.56
C ALA A 303 -6.67 20.79 -7.42
N ALA A 304 -6.31 19.51 -7.50
CA ALA A 304 -4.94 19.03 -7.52
C ALA A 304 -4.73 18.09 -8.72
N ALA A 305 -3.51 18.09 -9.27
CA ALA A 305 -3.13 17.19 -10.36
C ALA A 305 -2.87 15.75 -9.89
N THR A 306 -2.65 15.56 -8.59
CA THR A 306 -2.30 14.28 -7.95
C THR A 306 -3.11 14.12 -6.66
N GLY A 307 -3.01 12.94 -6.04
CA GLY A 307 -3.78 12.55 -4.86
C GLY A 307 -5.08 11.85 -5.20
N LEU A 308 -5.65 11.13 -4.23
CA LEU A 308 -6.90 10.41 -4.41
C LEU A 308 -8.06 11.36 -4.73
N MET A 309 -8.11 12.50 -4.04
CA MET A 309 -9.13 13.52 -4.28
C MET A 309 -8.59 14.58 -5.22
N SER A 310 -8.97 14.53 -6.50
CA SER A 310 -8.54 15.56 -7.47
C SER A 310 -9.28 16.89 -7.32
N GLU A 311 -10.47 16.88 -6.71
CA GLU A 311 -11.33 18.05 -6.52
C GLU A 311 -11.92 18.10 -5.12
N LEU A 312 -11.93 19.29 -4.52
CA LEU A 312 -12.53 19.59 -3.22
C LEU A 312 -13.30 20.91 -3.31
N LYS A 313 -14.62 20.86 -3.11
CA LYS A 313 -15.49 22.05 -3.12
C LYS A 313 -15.94 22.37 -1.71
N PHE A 314 -15.27 23.31 -1.08
CA PHE A 314 -15.59 23.75 0.27
C PHE A 314 -16.75 24.75 0.26
N GLY A 315 -17.81 24.39 0.97
CA GLY A 315 -19.04 25.16 1.07
C GLY A 315 -19.43 25.51 2.50
N ASP A 316 -20.66 26.01 2.63
CA ASP A 316 -21.25 26.38 3.90
C ASP A 316 -21.20 25.27 4.95
N ARG A 317 -21.07 25.67 6.22
CA ARG A 317 -21.10 24.75 7.37
C ARG A 317 -20.02 23.66 7.32
N GLY A 318 -18.93 23.92 6.57
CA GLY A 318 -17.82 22.97 6.39
C GLY A 318 -18.15 21.82 5.45
N MET A 319 -19.23 21.90 4.66
CA MET A 319 -19.51 20.88 3.65
C MET A 319 -18.39 20.83 2.62
N VAL A 320 -18.01 19.63 2.23
CA VAL A 320 -17.07 19.41 1.13
C VAL A 320 -17.69 18.44 0.14
N GLU A 321 -17.79 18.85 -1.11
CA GLU A 321 -18.11 17.95 -2.21
C GLU A 321 -16.79 17.51 -2.86
N GLY A 322 -16.61 16.19 -2.99
CA GLY A 322 -15.42 15.58 -3.57
C GLY A 322 -15.72 14.87 -4.88
N GLY A 323 -14.68 14.24 -5.45
CA GLY A 323 -14.82 13.34 -6.60
C GLY A 323 -15.90 12.27 -6.38
N PHE A 324 -16.54 11.84 -7.48
CA PHE A 324 -17.60 10.82 -7.50
C PHE A 324 -18.91 11.20 -6.77
N GLY A 325 -19.19 12.50 -6.58
CA GLY A 325 -20.44 12.94 -5.94
C GLY A 325 -20.50 12.62 -4.45
N SER A 326 -19.34 12.40 -3.83
CA SER A 326 -19.22 12.25 -2.39
C SER A 326 -19.48 13.59 -1.70
N ARG A 327 -20.20 13.54 -0.59
CA ARG A 327 -20.49 14.71 0.24
C ARG A 327 -19.99 14.44 1.64
N MET A 328 -19.07 15.27 2.11
CA MET A 328 -18.36 15.09 3.37
C MET A 328 -18.42 16.38 4.19
N ARG A 329 -17.88 16.34 5.41
CA ARG A 329 -17.69 17.55 6.21
C ARG A 329 -16.24 17.69 6.66
N ALA A 330 -15.70 18.86 6.36
CA ALA A 330 -14.43 19.32 6.90
C ALA A 330 -14.61 19.85 8.32
N ARG A 331 -13.61 19.58 9.15
CA ARG A 331 -13.44 20.19 10.47
C ARG A 331 -12.02 20.69 10.63
N LEU A 332 -11.85 21.65 11.52
CA LEU A 332 -10.55 22.17 11.87
C LEU A 332 -10.11 21.55 13.19
N GLU A 333 -8.97 20.88 13.17
CA GLU A 333 -8.44 20.16 14.33
C GLU A 333 -6.93 20.37 14.39
N ASN A 334 -6.42 20.93 15.50
CA ASN A 334 -5.00 21.25 15.67
C ASN A 334 -4.39 22.08 14.52
N GLY A 335 -5.19 22.95 13.90
CA GLY A 335 -4.77 23.78 12.77
C GLY A 335 -4.69 23.07 11.42
N LEU A 336 -5.20 21.84 11.33
CA LEU A 336 -5.31 21.05 10.11
C LEU A 336 -6.77 20.91 9.70
N VAL A 337 -7.02 20.86 8.39
CA VAL A 337 -8.31 20.54 7.82
C VAL A 337 -8.44 19.02 7.76
N ARG A 338 -9.43 18.47 8.45
CA ARG A 338 -9.72 17.03 8.46
C ARG A 338 -11.08 16.75 7.84
N ILE A 339 -11.14 15.83 6.90
CA ILE A 339 -12.37 15.40 6.24
C ILE A 339 -12.51 13.90 6.44
N ARG A 340 -13.54 13.47 7.16
CA ARG A 340 -13.76 12.04 7.41
C ARG A 340 -14.15 11.33 6.10
N HIS A 341 -13.53 10.20 5.82
CA HIS A 341 -13.90 9.32 4.71
C HIS A 341 -14.53 8.02 5.20
N ASP A 342 -15.18 7.29 4.29
CA ASP A 342 -16.00 6.09 4.53
C ASP A 342 -15.23 4.86 5.02
N LYS A 343 -13.90 4.93 5.10
CA LYS A 343 -13.01 3.82 5.54
C LYS A 343 -12.47 3.99 6.97
N GLY A 344 -12.99 4.93 7.76
CA GLY A 344 -12.65 5.04 9.19
C GLY A 344 -11.45 5.93 9.51
N GLY A 345 -11.09 6.86 8.62
CA GLY A 345 -10.01 7.83 8.81
C GLY A 345 -10.39 9.23 8.30
N ASP A 346 -9.39 10.13 8.25
CA ASP A 346 -9.54 11.46 7.66
C ASP A 346 -8.59 11.64 6.49
N PHE A 347 -9.06 12.33 5.44
CA PHE A 347 -8.18 13.10 4.59
C PHE A 347 -7.70 14.32 5.37
N VAL A 348 -6.39 14.58 5.33
CA VAL A 348 -5.76 15.61 6.15
C VAL A 348 -5.04 16.59 5.25
N PHE A 349 -5.43 17.86 5.37
CA PHE A 349 -4.87 18.94 4.59
C PHE A 349 -4.31 20.03 5.50
N ARG A 350 -3.19 20.60 5.07
CA ARG A 350 -2.61 21.81 5.63
C ARG A 350 -2.97 22.99 4.74
N VAL A 351 -3.46 24.06 5.35
CA VAL A 351 -3.63 25.34 4.65
C VAL A 351 -2.28 26.01 4.52
N LEU A 352 -1.83 26.29 3.31
CA LEU A 352 -0.60 27.07 3.07
C LEU A 352 -0.94 28.56 3.03
N ASP A 353 -2.00 28.91 2.30
CA ASP A 353 -2.56 30.25 2.22
C ASP A 353 -4.03 30.18 1.76
N ALA A 354 -4.62 31.33 1.45
CA ALA A 354 -6.03 31.42 1.02
C ALA A 354 -6.33 30.77 -0.35
N GLN A 355 -5.31 30.38 -1.10
CA GLN A 355 -5.43 29.79 -2.44
C GLN A 355 -4.88 28.37 -2.51
N ARG A 356 -4.10 27.91 -1.52
CA ARG A 356 -3.37 26.65 -1.60
C ARG A 356 -3.54 25.77 -0.37
N LEU A 357 -3.81 24.49 -0.61
CA LEU A 357 -3.84 23.43 0.41
C LEU A 357 -2.85 22.33 0.05
N LEU A 358 -2.23 21.73 1.07
CA LEU A 358 -1.29 20.63 0.92
C LEU A 358 -1.91 19.35 1.51
N GLY A 359 -2.02 18.28 0.73
CA GLY A 359 -2.40 16.96 1.22
C GLY A 359 -1.24 16.33 2.01
N ILE A 360 -1.49 15.93 3.26
CA ILE A 360 -0.44 15.42 4.15
C ILE A 360 -0.72 14.00 4.68
N ASP A 361 -1.90 13.45 4.37
CA ASP A 361 -2.21 12.05 4.58
C ASP A 361 -1.66 11.16 3.44
N SER A 362 -1.70 9.83 3.62
CA SER A 362 -1.18 8.87 2.64
C SER A 362 -1.98 8.79 1.33
N TRP A 363 -3.22 9.26 1.29
CA TRP A 363 -4.06 9.25 0.08
C TRP A 363 -3.83 10.47 -0.79
N ASN A 364 -3.53 11.61 -0.16
CA ASN A 364 -3.28 12.88 -0.84
C ASN A 364 -1.82 13.31 -0.72
N GLU A 365 -0.92 12.34 -0.49
CA GLU A 365 0.52 12.58 -0.44
C GLU A 365 0.99 13.26 -1.73
N PHE A 366 1.81 14.31 -1.59
CA PHE A 366 2.30 15.13 -2.70
C PHE A 366 1.24 15.91 -3.49
N ALA A 367 -0.01 15.96 -3.02
CA ALA A 367 -1.05 16.75 -3.65
C ALA A 367 -0.96 18.22 -3.20
N LEU A 368 -0.75 19.12 -4.15
CA LEU A 368 -0.94 20.56 -3.97
C LEU A 368 -2.27 20.95 -4.63
N TYR A 369 -3.21 21.38 -3.80
CA TYR A 369 -4.49 21.87 -4.23
C TYR A 369 -4.44 23.38 -4.43
N GLU A 370 -4.87 23.83 -5.59
CA GLU A 370 -4.97 25.25 -5.92
C GLU A 370 -6.42 25.65 -6.14
N ARG A 371 -6.79 26.82 -5.64
CA ARG A 371 -8.14 27.36 -5.78
C ARG A 371 -8.45 27.67 -7.24
N GLN A 372 -9.52 27.10 -7.75
CA GLN A 372 -10.02 27.27 -9.12
C GLN A 372 -11.22 28.24 -9.19
N GLY A 373 -11.85 28.56 -8.06
CA GLY A 373 -13.02 29.43 -8.02
C GLY A 373 -13.91 29.18 -6.81
N GLY A 374 -15.22 29.32 -7.00
CA GLY A 374 -16.23 29.10 -5.96
C GLY A 374 -16.45 30.32 -5.05
N ALA A 375 -17.17 30.10 -3.95
CA ALA A 375 -17.48 31.15 -2.99
C ALA A 375 -16.22 31.67 -2.27
N ASP A 376 -16.16 32.97 -2.02
CA ASP A 376 -15.04 33.59 -1.28
C ASP A 376 -15.22 33.47 0.24
N ARG A 377 -16.45 33.23 0.70
CA ARG A 377 -16.79 33.09 2.11
C ARG A 377 -17.86 32.03 2.29
N CYS A 378 -17.66 31.21 3.30
CA CYS A 378 -18.55 30.15 3.71
C CYS A 378 -18.95 30.40 5.17
N SER A 379 -20.16 30.01 5.54
CA SER A 379 -20.58 29.97 6.94
C SER A 379 -19.72 29.01 7.76
N ALA A 380 -19.53 29.34 9.04
CA ALA A 380 -18.69 28.58 9.95
C ALA A 380 -19.13 27.10 10.06
N PRO A 381 -18.17 26.16 10.24
CA PRO A 381 -18.49 24.75 10.35
C PRO A 381 -19.41 24.43 11.53
N VAL A 382 -20.21 23.39 11.37
CA VAL A 382 -21.00 22.82 12.46
C VAL A 382 -20.20 21.73 13.15
N ALA A 383 -19.92 21.92 14.43
CA ALA A 383 -19.45 20.84 15.29
C ALA A 383 -20.65 20.02 15.79
N TYR A 384 -20.63 18.72 15.53
CA TYR A 384 -21.59 17.75 16.05
C TYR A 384 -21.00 17.03 17.26
N VAL A 385 -21.86 16.63 18.20
CA VAL A 385 -21.48 15.90 19.40
C VAL A 385 -21.49 14.41 19.09
N GLU A 386 -20.30 13.81 19.11
CA GLU A 386 -20.08 12.38 18.92
C GLU A 386 -19.61 11.77 20.24
N LYS A 387 -20.20 10.64 20.63
CA LYS A 387 -19.71 9.82 21.73
C LYS A 387 -18.91 8.64 21.18
N PRO A 388 -17.75 8.33 21.78
CA PRO A 388 -17.00 7.14 21.40
C PRO A 388 -17.83 5.88 21.64
N LEU A 389 -17.64 4.87 20.79
CA LEU A 389 -18.11 3.52 21.07
C LEU A 389 -17.16 2.86 22.07
N GLU A 390 -17.51 2.93 23.35
CA GLU A 390 -16.73 2.30 24.42
C GLU A 390 -16.55 0.80 24.17
N GLN A 391 -15.33 0.30 24.42
CA GLN A 391 -15.00 -1.13 24.30
C GLN A 391 -15.18 -1.82 25.66
N ASP A 392 -16.44 -1.91 26.11
CA ASP A 392 -16.80 -2.27 27.48
C ASP A 392 -17.49 -3.65 27.63
N CYS A 393 -17.51 -4.46 26.58
CA CYS A 393 -18.09 -5.81 26.54
C CYS A 393 -17.00 -6.89 26.38
N PRO A 394 -16.40 -7.38 27.48
CA PRO A 394 -15.33 -8.38 27.41
C PRO A 394 -15.80 -9.75 26.88
N ALA A 395 -17.08 -10.09 27.07
CA ALA A 395 -17.66 -11.36 26.61
C ALA A 395 -18.23 -11.26 25.18
N ILE A 396 -17.97 -10.20 24.40
CA ILE A 396 -18.68 -9.93 23.14
C ILE A 396 -18.58 -11.06 22.10
N MET A 397 -17.50 -11.83 22.16
CA MET A 397 -17.20 -12.93 21.25
C MET A 397 -17.68 -14.30 21.76
N GLU A 398 -18.12 -14.38 23.01
CA GLU A 398 -18.71 -15.59 23.56
C GLU A 398 -20.10 -15.81 22.98
N GLU A 399 -20.54 -17.06 22.91
CA GLU A 399 -21.90 -17.39 22.46
C GLU A 399 -22.93 -16.67 23.33
N GLY A 400 -23.77 -15.83 22.71
CA GLY A 400 -24.76 -15.01 23.40
C GLY A 400 -24.20 -13.81 24.17
N GLY A 401 -22.88 -13.61 24.20
CA GLY A 401 -22.24 -12.54 24.98
C GLY A 401 -22.54 -11.14 24.47
N ALA A 402 -22.56 -10.93 23.14
CA ALA A 402 -23.02 -9.67 22.55
C ALA A 402 -24.47 -9.32 22.96
N LYS A 403 -25.35 -10.34 23.02
CA LYS A 403 -26.73 -10.19 23.49
C LYS A 403 -26.79 -9.78 24.95
N ALA A 404 -26.09 -10.50 25.83
CA ALA A 404 -26.06 -10.18 27.25
C ALA A 404 -25.54 -8.75 27.50
N CYS A 405 -24.51 -8.31 26.78
CA CYS A 405 -24.00 -6.95 26.87
C CYS A 405 -25.01 -5.90 26.39
N CYS A 406 -25.68 -6.13 25.26
CA CYS A 406 -26.70 -5.20 24.78
C CYS A 406 -27.88 -5.11 25.76
N ASP A 407 -28.35 -6.24 26.28
CA ASP A 407 -29.41 -6.29 27.29
C ASP A 407 -28.99 -5.57 28.60
N ALA A 408 -27.68 -5.55 28.90
CA ALA A 408 -27.10 -4.79 30.00
C ALA A 408 -26.86 -3.30 29.68
N GLY A 409 -27.27 -2.82 28.50
CA GLY A 409 -27.15 -1.42 28.07
C GLY A 409 -25.81 -1.03 27.46
N LYS A 410 -24.91 -1.98 27.20
CA LYS A 410 -23.59 -1.72 26.61
C LYS A 410 -23.70 -1.60 25.09
N LEU A 411 -23.34 -0.43 24.56
CA LEU A 411 -23.52 -0.12 23.14
C LEU A 411 -22.62 -0.94 22.22
N GLN A 412 -21.44 -1.39 22.70
CA GLN A 412 -20.59 -2.32 21.96
C GLN A 412 -21.33 -3.61 21.62
N GLY A 413 -22.04 -4.19 22.61
CA GLY A 413 -22.83 -5.40 22.43
C GLY A 413 -23.98 -5.20 21.44
N CYS A 414 -24.69 -4.07 21.53
CA CYS A 414 -25.75 -3.76 20.57
C CYS A 414 -25.20 -3.59 19.14
N ASN A 415 -24.09 -2.86 18.98
CA ASN A 415 -23.45 -2.70 17.67
C ASN A 415 -23.03 -4.04 17.07
N ALA A 416 -22.46 -4.94 17.88
CA ALA A 416 -22.07 -6.28 17.44
C ALA A 416 -23.27 -7.15 17.03
N LEU A 417 -24.39 -7.11 17.77
CA LEU A 417 -25.62 -7.81 17.37
C LEU A 417 -26.16 -7.30 16.04
N GLY A 418 -26.15 -5.98 15.84
CA GLY A 418 -26.50 -5.38 14.55
C GLY A 418 -25.62 -5.92 13.42
N ASN A 419 -24.30 -5.92 13.61
CA ASN A 419 -23.34 -6.44 12.63
C ASN A 419 -23.54 -7.93 12.34
N GLN A 420 -23.76 -8.75 13.37
CA GLN A 420 -24.03 -10.19 13.22
C GLN A 420 -25.29 -10.45 12.37
N ARG A 421 -26.34 -9.66 12.58
CA ARG A 421 -27.58 -9.73 11.79
C ARG A 421 -27.36 -9.29 10.35
N ALA A 422 -26.66 -8.18 10.15
CA ALA A 422 -26.30 -7.68 8.82
C ALA A 422 -25.47 -8.70 8.01
N LEU A 423 -24.49 -9.36 8.64
CA LEU A 423 -23.69 -10.43 8.02
C LEU A 423 -24.52 -11.66 7.62
N GLN A 424 -25.69 -11.87 8.23
CA GLN A 424 -26.65 -12.92 7.87
C GLN A 424 -27.67 -12.44 6.84
N GLY A 425 -27.56 -11.21 6.33
CA GLY A 425 -28.54 -10.58 5.44
C GLY A 425 -29.81 -10.07 6.14
N ASP A 426 -29.91 -10.20 7.47
CA ASP A 426 -31.04 -9.72 8.27
C ASP A 426 -30.89 -8.23 8.59
N TRP A 427 -30.96 -7.39 7.55
CA TRP A 427 -30.82 -5.94 7.66
C TRP A 427 -31.95 -5.29 8.46
N THR A 428 -33.17 -5.82 8.35
CA THR A 428 -34.33 -5.38 9.12
C THR A 428 -34.14 -5.64 10.62
N GLY A 429 -33.63 -6.82 10.99
CA GLY A 429 -33.28 -7.16 12.36
C GLY A 429 -32.08 -6.35 12.89
N ALA A 430 -31.09 -6.07 12.03
CA ALA A 430 -29.92 -5.26 12.38
C ALA A 430 -30.29 -3.82 12.76
N LYS A 431 -31.26 -3.23 12.05
CA LYS A 431 -31.73 -1.85 12.22
C LYS A 431 -32.05 -1.49 13.66
N VAL A 432 -32.74 -2.36 14.40
CA VAL A 432 -33.19 -2.08 15.77
C VAL A 432 -32.00 -1.80 16.68
N TYR A 433 -30.92 -2.56 16.54
CA TYR A 433 -29.71 -2.37 17.33
C TYR A 433 -28.94 -1.12 16.91
N TYR A 434 -28.82 -0.86 15.60
CA TYR A 434 -28.16 0.36 15.12
C TYR A 434 -28.91 1.63 15.52
N GLN A 435 -30.25 1.61 15.57
CA GLN A 435 -31.05 2.71 16.10
C GLN A 435 -30.76 2.99 17.57
N GLN A 436 -30.61 1.94 18.40
CA GLN A 436 -30.25 2.10 19.81
C GLN A 436 -28.87 2.75 19.97
N VAL A 437 -27.88 2.30 19.20
CA VAL A 437 -26.52 2.84 19.22
C VAL A 437 -26.51 4.29 18.73
N CYS A 438 -27.15 4.58 17.59
CA CYS A 438 -27.22 5.92 17.01
C CYS A 438 -27.91 6.91 17.97
N ALA A 439 -29.02 6.51 18.60
CA ALA A 439 -29.77 7.38 19.52
C ALA A 439 -28.97 7.83 20.75
N GLN A 440 -27.86 7.17 21.07
CA GLN A 440 -26.95 7.58 22.15
C GLN A 440 -25.87 8.58 21.71
N GLY A 441 -25.83 8.95 20.42
CA GLY A 441 -24.82 9.84 19.86
C GLY A 441 -23.56 9.12 19.39
N VAL A 442 -23.60 7.80 19.25
CA VAL A 442 -22.47 7.02 18.70
C VAL A 442 -22.59 6.95 17.18
N ARG A 443 -21.61 7.54 16.49
CA ARG A 443 -21.61 7.68 15.03
C ARG A 443 -21.71 6.35 14.28
N ALA A 444 -20.95 5.34 14.71
CA ALA A 444 -20.94 4.03 14.06
C ALA A 444 -22.36 3.44 13.93
N GLY A 445 -23.21 3.64 14.95
CA GLY A 445 -24.62 3.24 14.87
C GLY A 445 -25.39 4.01 13.80
N CYS A 446 -25.15 5.31 13.65
CA CYS A 446 -25.82 6.13 12.64
C CYS A 446 -25.35 5.80 11.21
N GLU A 447 -24.06 5.54 11.01
CA GLU A 447 -23.51 5.10 9.72
C GLU A 447 -23.98 3.69 9.36
N ASN A 448 -24.08 2.79 10.34
CA ASN A 448 -24.65 1.46 10.10
C ASN A 448 -26.13 1.51 9.67
N LEU A 449 -26.89 2.53 10.07
CA LEU A 449 -28.24 2.74 9.55
C LEU A 449 -28.24 3.09 8.06
N THR A 450 -27.22 3.77 7.54
CA THR A 450 -27.13 4.04 6.09
C THR A 450 -26.92 2.75 5.31
N GLN A 451 -26.23 1.76 5.89
CA GLN A 451 -26.10 0.42 5.32
C GLN A 451 -27.43 -0.33 5.32
N VAL A 452 -28.25 -0.18 6.37
CA VAL A 452 -29.62 -0.72 6.37
C VAL A 452 -30.42 -0.12 5.21
N TYR A 453 -30.36 1.19 5.00
CA TYR A 453 -31.04 1.83 3.86
C TYR A 453 -30.55 1.26 2.52
N ALA A 454 -29.23 1.13 2.33
CA ALA A 454 -28.64 0.64 1.09
C ALA A 454 -29.00 -0.81 0.76
N ASN A 455 -29.13 -1.67 1.78
CA ASN A 455 -29.36 -3.10 1.57
C ASN A 455 -30.84 -3.50 1.68
N ALA A 456 -31.62 -2.84 2.54
CA ALA A 456 -33.04 -3.16 2.75
C ALA A 456 -34.01 -2.18 2.07
N GLY A 457 -33.53 -1.03 1.55
CA GLY A 457 -34.38 0.01 1.00
C GLY A 457 -35.31 0.68 2.01
N ASP A 458 -35.01 0.56 3.31
CA ASP A 458 -35.90 1.02 4.39
C ASP A 458 -35.84 2.54 4.55
N GLU A 459 -36.76 3.25 3.90
CA GLU A 459 -36.83 4.71 3.92
C GLU A 459 -37.06 5.30 5.33
N SER A 460 -37.59 4.53 6.29
CA SER A 460 -37.78 5.02 7.67
C SER A 460 -36.48 5.17 8.46
N VAL A 461 -35.34 4.74 7.90
CA VAL A 461 -34.00 5.14 8.38
C VAL A 461 -33.87 6.66 8.34
N ILE A 462 -34.26 7.29 7.24
CA ILE A 462 -34.16 8.75 7.06
C ILE A 462 -34.99 9.47 8.13
N ASP A 463 -36.25 9.06 8.30
CA ASP A 463 -37.14 9.60 9.34
C ASP A 463 -36.59 9.41 10.76
N SER A 464 -35.82 8.35 11.00
CA SER A 464 -35.19 8.10 12.30
C SER A 464 -34.04 9.06 12.58
N LEU A 465 -33.23 9.37 11.57
CA LEU A 465 -32.17 10.37 11.69
C LEU A 465 -32.76 11.78 11.83
N ASP A 466 -33.77 12.12 11.03
CA ASP A 466 -34.42 13.44 11.07
C ASP A 466 -35.05 13.72 12.45
N ARG A 467 -35.71 12.73 13.07
CA ARG A 467 -36.24 12.86 14.45
C ARG A 467 -35.16 13.10 15.50
N LEU A 468 -33.97 12.51 15.35
CA LEU A 468 -32.85 12.78 16.26
C LEU A 468 -32.35 14.22 16.07
N CYS A 469 -32.34 14.73 14.84
CA CYS A 469 -31.93 16.09 14.52
C CYS A 469 -32.91 17.16 14.98
N GLU A 470 -34.20 16.90 14.91
CA GLU A 470 -35.23 17.78 15.46
C GLU A 470 -35.10 17.90 16.99
N LYS A 471 -34.75 16.80 17.66
CA LYS A 471 -34.54 16.77 19.12
C LYS A 471 -33.25 17.46 19.53
N ASP A 472 -32.18 17.25 18.79
CA ASP A 472 -30.87 17.83 19.03
C ASP A 472 -30.16 18.13 17.70
N SER A 473 -30.18 19.40 17.30
CA SER A 473 -29.51 19.90 16.09
C SER A 473 -28.00 19.69 16.04
N LYS A 474 -27.37 19.33 17.17
CA LYS A 474 -25.94 19.00 17.28
C LYS A 474 -25.68 17.50 17.37
N HIS A 475 -26.70 16.66 17.28
CA HIS A 475 -26.53 15.22 17.29
C HIS A 475 -25.79 14.72 16.05
N VAL A 476 -24.92 13.73 16.20
CA VAL A 476 -24.10 13.17 15.11
C VAL A 476 -24.92 12.58 13.95
N ALA A 477 -26.15 12.13 14.23
CA ALA A 477 -27.10 11.68 13.21
C ALA A 477 -27.34 12.72 12.10
N CYS A 478 -27.27 14.02 12.43
CA CYS A 478 -27.48 15.10 11.48
C CYS A 478 -26.33 15.24 10.50
N ASP A 479 -25.12 14.98 10.97
CA ASP A 479 -23.96 14.94 10.09
C ASP A 479 -24.12 13.82 9.08
N VAL A 480 -24.35 12.59 9.56
CA VAL A 480 -24.56 11.40 8.72
C VAL A 480 -25.69 11.64 7.73
N ARG A 481 -26.81 12.21 8.20
CA ARG A 481 -27.96 12.56 7.36
C ARG A 481 -27.61 13.51 6.23
N GLU A 482 -26.84 14.57 6.51
CA GLU A 482 -26.46 15.60 5.55
C GLU A 482 -25.34 15.15 4.59
N THR A 483 -24.47 14.22 5.01
CA THR A 483 -23.31 13.74 4.22
C THR A 483 -23.60 12.46 3.43
N SER A 484 -24.58 11.65 3.80
CA SER A 484 -24.93 10.44 3.05
C SER A 484 -25.52 10.77 1.66
N ASN A 485 -25.05 10.08 0.63
CA ASN A 485 -25.60 10.14 -0.72
C ASN A 485 -26.78 9.17 -0.86
N TRP A 486 -27.94 9.56 -0.32
CA TRP A 486 -29.16 8.74 -0.27
C TRP A 486 -29.63 8.27 -1.66
N GLU A 487 -29.49 9.11 -2.69
CA GLU A 487 -29.84 8.76 -4.06
C GLU A 487 -28.95 7.63 -4.61
N MET A 488 -27.65 7.69 -4.36
CA MET A 488 -26.73 6.62 -4.75
C MET A 488 -27.04 5.33 -3.99
N LEU A 489 -27.29 5.41 -2.68
CA LEU A 489 -27.66 4.23 -1.89
C LEU A 489 -28.96 3.60 -2.37
N LYS A 490 -29.94 4.41 -2.78
CA LYS A 490 -31.19 3.94 -3.39
C LYS A 490 -30.94 3.25 -4.73
N ALA A 491 -30.06 3.79 -5.56
CA ALA A 491 -29.67 3.19 -6.83
C ALA A 491 -28.94 1.85 -6.64
N VAL A 492 -28.02 1.77 -5.67
CA VAL A 492 -27.33 0.51 -5.32
C VAL A 492 -28.34 -0.55 -4.91
N ASN A 493 -29.32 -0.20 -4.06
CA ASN A 493 -30.37 -1.12 -3.66
C ASN A 493 -31.19 -1.65 -4.84
N ALA A 494 -31.61 -0.74 -5.74
CA ALA A 494 -32.39 -1.12 -6.93
C ALA A 494 -31.61 -2.05 -7.87
N LEU A 495 -30.30 -1.83 -8.03
CA LEU A 495 -29.43 -2.70 -8.81
C LEU A 495 -29.26 -4.08 -8.17
N GLN A 496 -29.12 -4.14 -6.84
CA GLN A 496 -29.07 -5.40 -6.08
C GLN A 496 -30.36 -6.21 -6.30
N GLN A 497 -31.52 -5.58 -6.13
CA GLN A 497 -32.83 -6.23 -6.33
C GLN A 497 -33.01 -6.74 -7.76
N LEU A 498 -32.52 -6.00 -8.75
CA LEU A 498 -32.53 -6.45 -10.14
C LEU A 498 -31.63 -7.69 -10.32
N GLY A 499 -30.42 -7.69 -9.76
CA GLY A 499 -29.52 -8.84 -9.78
C GLY A 499 -30.16 -10.08 -9.15
N ASP A 500 -30.70 -9.95 -7.94
CA ASP A 500 -31.36 -11.05 -7.22
C ASP A 500 -32.58 -11.57 -8.01
N SER A 501 -33.33 -10.69 -8.67
CA SER A 501 -34.46 -11.10 -9.53
C SER A 501 -34.01 -11.87 -10.76
N LEU A 502 -32.90 -11.47 -11.40
CA LEU A 502 -32.35 -12.15 -12.56
C LEU A 502 -31.77 -13.51 -12.19
N GLU A 503 -31.14 -13.62 -11.02
CA GLU A 503 -30.62 -14.90 -10.50
C GLU A 503 -31.76 -15.86 -10.13
N ALA A 504 -32.86 -15.34 -9.57
CA ALA A 504 -34.05 -16.14 -9.28
C ALA A 504 -34.83 -16.58 -10.54
N GLU A 505 -34.66 -15.88 -11.66
CA GLU A 505 -35.27 -16.20 -12.96
C GLU A 505 -34.44 -17.13 -13.84
N LEU A 506 -33.17 -17.39 -13.49
CA LEU A 506 -32.36 -18.42 -14.14
C LEU A 506 -32.93 -19.80 -13.77
N PRO A 507 -33.33 -20.64 -14.74
CA PRO A 507 -33.74 -22.01 -14.43
C PRO A 507 -32.54 -22.70 -13.79
N ALA A 508 -32.76 -23.32 -12.63
CA ALA A 508 -31.79 -24.23 -12.03
C ALA A 508 -31.31 -25.19 -13.13
N GLU A 509 -30.00 -25.24 -13.38
CA GLU A 509 -29.44 -26.25 -14.27
C GLU A 509 -29.92 -27.61 -13.79
N ASP A 510 -30.69 -28.26 -14.66
CA ASP A 510 -31.30 -29.56 -14.42
C ASP A 510 -30.16 -30.58 -14.31
N ASP A 511 -29.73 -30.89 -13.09
CA ASP A 511 -28.77 -31.96 -12.77
C ASP A 511 -29.44 -33.34 -12.94
N SER A 512 -29.97 -33.57 -14.15
CA SER A 512 -30.47 -34.86 -14.61
C SER A 512 -29.74 -35.28 -15.90
N GLY A 513 -28.42 -35.11 -15.90
CA GLY A 513 -27.51 -35.72 -16.87
C GLY A 513 -26.94 -37.03 -16.31
N GLY A 514 -27.73 -38.09 -16.30
CA GLY A 514 -27.24 -39.42 -15.96
C GLY A 514 -26.19 -39.91 -16.94
N GLU A 515 -24.93 -39.99 -16.51
CA GLU A 515 -23.92 -40.85 -17.13
C GLU A 515 -23.73 -42.10 -16.28
N SER A 516 -24.41 -43.16 -16.72
CA SER A 516 -24.08 -44.54 -16.41
C SER A 516 -22.62 -44.81 -16.79
N ASN A 517 -21.80 -45.14 -15.80
CA ASN A 517 -20.43 -45.60 -15.99
C ASN A 517 -20.44 -47.05 -16.52
N PRO A 518 -20.06 -47.33 -17.79
CA PRO A 518 -19.90 -48.69 -18.27
C PRO A 518 -18.43 -49.09 -18.12
N ASN A 519 -18.04 -49.45 -16.89
CA ASN A 519 -16.86 -50.28 -16.68
C ASN A 519 -16.96 -51.04 -15.35
N LYS A 520 -17.86 -52.02 -15.34
CA LYS A 520 -17.71 -53.27 -14.60
C LYS A 520 -18.16 -54.40 -15.54
N ASP A 521 -17.13 -55.10 -16.03
CA ASP A 521 -17.07 -56.35 -16.79
C ASP A 521 -17.50 -56.35 -18.28
#